data_AF-A0A9E0EVL7-F1
#
_entry.id   AF-A0A9E0EVL7-F1
#
_cell.length_a   1.000
_cell.length_b   1.000
_cell.length_c   1.000
_cell.angle_alpha   90.00
_cell.angle_beta   90.00
_cell.angle_gamma   90.00
#
_symmetry.space_group_name_H-M   'P 1'
#
loop_
_entity.id
_entity.type
_entity.pdbx_description
1 polymer ?
#
loop_
_entity_poly.entity_id
_entity_poly.type
_entity_poly.pdbx_seq_one_letter_code
_entity_poly.pdbx_strand_id
1 'polypeptide(L)'
;MLMLTHTCLLQQMMSASGMDDMDPDIYIYNIAPDLLTIHPDISPRQTHFIPRFIEAPPDHQRTAYVMFHLLVDDLAHYGSISMTCQEGFDPNSSGYTYLKGRNLVGHIMNLHRMIDKEISFSDAAYQSHLLVEMIYDLVIRQRIDRSGSIDLLEEAVHFTFDRREKEFCSDISWLYGIDPEHSREVLKIAVSYITRERMQRFMNIEGRIRLFTDKFGLRNNNELFTETISALFQDALLSIGDENFLQEACGTIRNCGWLPTR
;
A
#
# COMPACT_ATOMS: atom_id res chain seq x y z
N MET A 1 1.20 -3.32 -0.45
CA MET A 1 0.45 -2.68 0.65
C MET A 1 1.34 -1.82 1.52
N LEU A 2 1.37 -0.56 1.12
CA LEU A 2 1.93 0.60 1.81
C LEU A 2 0.79 1.43 2.46
N MET A 3 -0.31 0.82 2.92
CA MET A 3 -1.57 1.54 3.23
C MET A 3 -1.38 2.77 4.15
N LEU A 4 -0.62 2.64 5.23
CA LEU A 4 -0.35 3.78 6.13
C LEU A 4 0.58 4.80 5.50
N THR A 5 1.54 4.36 4.69
CA THR A 5 2.39 5.23 3.88
C THR A 5 1.58 6.04 2.87
N HIS A 6 0.64 5.45 2.12
CA HIS A 6 -0.27 6.18 1.24
C HIS A 6 -1.13 7.18 2.02
N THR A 7 -1.60 6.80 3.20
CA THR A 7 -2.39 7.68 4.08
C THR A 7 -1.56 8.88 4.52
N CYS A 8 -0.33 8.67 5.01
CA CYS A 8 0.57 9.75 5.39
C CYS A 8 0.91 10.68 4.22
N LEU A 9 1.17 10.10 3.03
CA LEU A 9 1.44 10.86 1.81
C LEU A 9 0.25 11.76 1.45
N LEU A 10 -0.96 11.20 1.49
CA LEU A 10 -2.16 11.97 1.22
C LEU A 10 -2.34 13.08 2.26
N GLN A 11 -2.25 12.77 3.57
CA GLN A 11 -2.33 13.79 4.63
C GLN A 11 -1.35 14.94 4.39
N GLN A 12 -0.09 14.63 4.06
CA GLN A 12 0.93 15.64 3.76
C GLN A 12 0.54 16.51 2.56
N MET A 13 -0.03 15.92 1.51
CA MET A 13 -0.52 16.62 0.33
C MET A 13 -1.73 17.51 0.63
N MET A 14 -2.67 17.01 1.45
CA MET A 14 -3.85 17.76 1.90
C MET A 14 -3.43 18.99 2.73
N SER A 15 -2.57 18.80 3.73
CA SER A 15 -2.09 19.89 4.59
C SER A 15 -1.26 20.91 3.82
N ALA A 16 -0.41 20.47 2.89
CA ALA A 16 0.34 21.40 2.04
C ALA A 16 -0.55 22.25 1.13
N SER A 17 -1.78 21.78 0.86
CA SER A 17 -2.78 22.46 0.05
C SER A 17 -3.83 23.22 0.88
N GLY A 18 -3.72 23.20 2.21
CA GLY A 18 -4.69 23.84 3.12
C GLY A 18 -6.08 23.18 3.07
N MET A 19 -6.15 21.87 2.80
CA MET A 19 -7.38 21.09 2.65
C MET A 19 -7.53 20.05 3.77
N ASP A 20 -7.23 20.46 5.00
CA ASP A 20 -7.34 19.59 6.20
C ASP A 20 -8.80 19.33 6.62
N ASP A 21 -9.77 20.06 6.06
CA ASP A 21 -11.20 20.05 6.41
C ASP A 21 -12.06 19.08 5.58
N MET A 22 -11.44 18.19 4.83
CA MET A 22 -12.12 17.26 3.93
C MET A 22 -12.79 16.10 4.66
N ASP A 23 -13.89 15.58 4.09
CA ASP A 23 -14.53 14.37 4.57
C ASP A 23 -13.49 13.20 4.57
N PRO A 24 -13.51 12.33 5.59
CA PRO A 24 -12.47 11.31 5.75
C PRO A 24 -12.57 10.16 4.73
N ASP A 25 -13.65 10.06 3.96
CA ASP A 25 -13.83 9.03 2.93
C ASP A 25 -12.72 9.06 1.86
N ILE A 26 -12.11 10.22 1.62
CA ILE A 26 -10.98 10.35 0.68
C ILE A 26 -9.83 9.39 1.01
N TYR A 27 -9.63 9.04 2.28
CA TYR A 27 -8.59 8.12 2.71
C TYR A 27 -8.95 6.67 2.39
N ILE A 28 -10.24 6.32 2.29
CA ILE A 28 -10.68 5.01 1.81
C ILE A 28 -10.55 4.91 0.29
N TYR A 29 -10.89 5.97 -0.46
CA TYR A 29 -10.58 6.02 -1.89
C TYR A 29 -9.08 5.87 -2.15
N ASN A 30 -8.24 6.54 -1.35
CA ASN A 30 -6.78 6.47 -1.45
C ASN A 30 -6.18 5.09 -1.14
N ILE A 31 -6.86 4.23 -0.39
CA ILE A 31 -6.38 2.86 -0.18
C ILE A 31 -7.21 1.83 -0.94
N ALA A 32 -8.20 2.26 -1.72
CA ALA A 32 -9.11 1.37 -2.43
C ALA A 32 -8.38 0.35 -3.32
N PRO A 33 -7.33 0.71 -4.10
CA PRO A 33 -6.69 -0.27 -4.98
C PRO A 33 -6.15 -1.49 -4.23
N ASP A 34 -5.55 -1.27 -3.07
CA ASP A 34 -5.06 -2.30 -2.15
C ASP A 34 -6.21 -2.96 -1.38
N LEU A 35 -7.13 -2.16 -0.81
CA LEU A 35 -8.23 -2.60 0.07
C LEU A 35 -9.20 -3.54 -0.64
N LEU A 36 -9.53 -3.26 -1.91
CA LEU A 36 -10.47 -4.05 -2.69
C LEU A 36 -9.99 -5.50 -2.89
N THR A 37 -8.68 -5.74 -2.89
CA THR A 37 -8.09 -7.08 -3.09
C THR A 37 -8.28 -8.04 -1.91
N ILE A 38 -8.90 -7.57 -0.82
CA ILE A 38 -9.36 -8.43 0.27
C ILE A 38 -10.51 -9.35 -0.19
N HIS A 39 -11.30 -8.92 -1.18
CA HIS A 39 -12.32 -9.77 -1.78
C HIS A 39 -11.67 -10.78 -2.74
N PRO A 40 -11.99 -12.08 -2.65
CA PRO A 40 -11.33 -13.13 -3.44
C PRO A 40 -11.50 -12.97 -4.96
N ASP A 41 -12.60 -12.36 -5.40
CA ASP A 41 -12.89 -12.14 -6.82
C ASP A 41 -12.35 -10.81 -7.38
N ILE A 42 -11.67 -10.00 -6.55
CA ILE A 42 -11.02 -8.77 -7.00
C ILE A 42 -9.51 -8.95 -7.00
N SER A 43 -8.92 -8.95 -8.18
CA SER A 43 -7.48 -9.12 -8.37
C SER A 43 -6.73 -7.78 -8.29
N PRO A 44 -5.46 -7.77 -7.82
CA PRO A 44 -4.62 -6.58 -7.90
C PRO A 44 -4.48 -6.04 -9.33
N ARG A 45 -4.50 -6.92 -10.34
CA ARG A 45 -4.48 -6.51 -11.75
C ARG A 45 -5.68 -5.62 -12.09
N GLN A 46 -6.89 -5.96 -11.63
CA GLN A 46 -8.07 -5.14 -11.91
C GLN A 46 -7.96 -3.74 -11.31
N THR A 47 -7.37 -3.62 -10.12
CA THR A 47 -7.35 -2.35 -9.37
C THR A 47 -6.13 -1.47 -9.68
N HIS A 48 -5.02 -2.05 -10.14
CA HIS A 48 -3.79 -1.28 -10.42
C HIS A 48 -3.57 -1.06 -11.92
N PHE A 49 -4.20 -1.87 -12.78
CA PHE A 49 -4.00 -1.86 -14.24
C PHE A 49 -5.06 -1.02 -14.97
N ILE A 50 -5.19 0.25 -14.59
CA ILE A 50 -6.06 1.24 -15.26
C ILE A 50 -5.25 2.46 -15.74
N PRO A 51 -5.65 3.14 -16.82
CA PRO A 51 -5.03 4.40 -17.23
C PRO A 51 -5.11 5.43 -16.10
N ARG A 52 -4.03 6.20 -15.92
CA ARG A 52 -4.05 7.30 -14.96
C ARG A 52 -4.77 8.50 -15.56
N PHE A 53 -5.42 9.27 -14.71
CA PHE A 53 -5.89 10.61 -15.04
C PHE A 53 -5.55 11.58 -13.91
N ILE A 54 -5.32 12.83 -14.28
CA ILE A 54 -5.00 13.90 -13.33
C ILE A 54 -6.28 14.57 -12.82
N GLU A 55 -7.24 14.80 -13.71
CA GLU A 55 -8.53 15.39 -13.37
C GLU A 55 -9.62 14.30 -13.34
N ALA A 56 -10.25 14.14 -12.19
CA ALA A 56 -11.38 13.23 -12.06
C ALA A 56 -12.64 13.80 -12.73
N PRO A 57 -13.50 12.96 -13.30
CA PRO A 57 -14.79 13.41 -13.84
C PRO A 57 -15.65 14.08 -12.76
N PRO A 58 -16.47 15.09 -13.11
CA PRO A 58 -17.30 15.81 -12.15
C PRO A 58 -18.24 14.92 -11.32
N ASP A 59 -18.74 13.83 -11.91
CA ASP A 59 -19.65 12.91 -11.24
C ASP A 59 -18.92 11.85 -10.37
N HIS A 60 -17.59 11.82 -10.42
CA HIS A 60 -16.73 10.82 -9.76
C HIS A 60 -15.49 11.47 -9.12
N GLN A 61 -15.62 12.67 -8.55
CA GLN A 61 -14.48 13.46 -8.09
C GLN A 61 -13.60 12.74 -7.06
N ARG A 62 -14.18 11.90 -6.19
CA ARG A 62 -13.45 11.13 -5.19
C ARG A 62 -12.48 10.11 -5.79
N THR A 63 -12.67 9.71 -7.04
CA THR A 63 -11.72 8.83 -7.75
C THR A 63 -10.35 9.49 -7.99
N ALA A 64 -10.23 10.81 -7.85
CA ALA A 64 -8.93 11.50 -7.84
C ALA A 64 -7.98 10.96 -6.75
N TYR A 65 -8.52 10.51 -5.61
CA TYR A 65 -7.73 9.94 -4.52
C TYR A 65 -7.31 8.50 -4.80
N VAL A 66 -8.10 7.77 -5.58
CA VAL A 66 -7.67 6.48 -6.14
C VAL A 66 -6.51 6.69 -7.10
N MET A 67 -6.56 7.73 -7.94
CA MET A 67 -5.43 8.09 -8.82
C MET A 67 -4.20 8.46 -8.01
N PHE A 68 -4.33 9.20 -6.92
CA PHE A 68 -3.19 9.53 -6.05
C PHE A 68 -2.46 8.27 -5.58
N HIS A 69 -3.19 7.25 -5.12
CA HIS A 69 -2.62 5.95 -4.78
C HIS A 69 -1.78 5.38 -5.92
N LEU A 70 -2.37 5.30 -7.10
CA LEU A 70 -1.75 4.70 -8.28
C LEU A 70 -0.52 5.48 -8.76
N LEU A 71 -0.50 6.81 -8.57
CA LEU A 71 0.67 7.64 -8.86
C LEU A 71 1.81 7.41 -7.85
N VAL A 72 1.49 7.18 -6.57
CA VAL A 72 2.48 6.78 -5.57
C VAL A 72 3.04 5.40 -5.91
N ASP A 73 2.18 4.46 -6.29
CA ASP A 73 2.59 3.11 -6.71
C ASP A 73 3.45 3.14 -7.97
N ASP A 74 3.17 4.02 -8.92
CA ASP A 74 4.02 4.15 -10.10
C ASP A 74 5.47 4.51 -9.73
N LEU A 75 5.64 5.38 -8.73
CA LEU A 75 6.97 5.73 -8.19
C LEU A 75 7.57 4.59 -7.36
N ALA A 76 6.75 3.91 -6.56
CA ALA A 76 7.19 2.82 -5.70
C ALA A 76 7.62 1.58 -6.51
N HIS A 77 6.91 1.28 -7.60
CA HIS A 77 7.06 0.05 -8.39
C HIS A 77 7.82 0.24 -9.69
N TYR A 78 7.71 1.40 -10.36
CA TYR A 78 8.36 1.65 -11.66
C TYR A 78 9.43 2.75 -11.61
N GLY A 79 9.33 3.66 -10.64
CA GLY A 79 10.28 4.76 -10.44
C GLY A 79 9.95 6.01 -11.25
N SER A 80 8.85 5.99 -11.99
CA SER A 80 8.33 7.12 -12.75
C SER A 80 6.83 7.00 -12.93
N ILE A 81 6.13 8.13 -12.90
CA ILE A 81 4.71 8.20 -13.23
C ILE A 81 4.52 7.98 -14.73
N SER A 82 3.55 7.15 -15.09
CA SER A 82 3.14 6.91 -16.46
C SER A 82 1.61 7.01 -16.58
N MET A 83 1.11 7.78 -17.55
CA MET A 83 -0.34 7.87 -17.78
C MET A 83 -0.91 6.58 -18.38
N THR A 84 -0.07 5.79 -19.04
CA THR A 84 -0.39 4.45 -19.54
C THR A 84 0.13 3.41 -18.57
N CYS A 85 -0.66 2.38 -18.28
CA CYS A 85 -0.21 1.35 -17.36
C CYS A 85 0.87 0.47 -18.00
N GLN A 86 1.94 0.18 -17.25
CA GLN A 86 2.98 -0.75 -17.68
C GLN A 86 2.51 -2.19 -17.43
N GLU A 87 2.50 -3.03 -18.47
CA GLU A 87 2.13 -4.44 -18.33
C GLU A 87 3.30 -5.29 -17.82
N GLY A 88 2.98 -6.20 -16.90
CA GLY A 88 3.88 -7.25 -16.47
C GLY A 88 4.71 -6.90 -15.24
N PHE A 89 5.27 -7.96 -14.65
CA PHE A 89 6.19 -7.86 -13.53
C PHE A 89 7.63 -7.77 -14.06
N ASP A 90 8.39 -6.78 -13.57
CA ASP A 90 9.82 -6.66 -13.85
C ASP A 90 10.62 -6.73 -12.53
N PRO A 91 11.35 -7.83 -12.26
CA PRO A 91 12.17 -7.95 -11.06
C PRO A 91 13.34 -6.95 -11.01
N ASN A 92 13.67 -6.31 -12.13
CA ASN A 92 14.76 -5.34 -12.23
C ASN A 92 14.28 -3.89 -12.29
N SER A 93 13.00 -3.65 -12.02
CA SER A 93 12.40 -2.32 -12.08
C SER A 93 13.21 -1.26 -11.30
N SER A 94 13.14 -0.03 -11.79
CA SER A 94 13.72 1.17 -11.16
C SER A 94 12.85 1.75 -10.03
N GLY A 95 11.72 1.12 -9.70
CA GLY A 95 10.88 1.53 -8.58
C GLY A 95 11.61 1.51 -7.25
N TYR A 96 11.24 2.44 -6.36
CA TYR A 96 11.84 2.58 -5.03
C TYR A 96 11.91 1.24 -4.27
N THR A 97 10.81 0.48 -4.27
CA THR A 97 10.70 -0.80 -3.55
C THR A 97 11.64 -1.87 -4.11
N TYR A 98 11.85 -1.88 -5.42
CA TYR A 98 12.77 -2.81 -6.10
C TYR A 98 14.23 -2.40 -5.89
N LEU A 99 14.55 -1.11 -5.96
CA LEU A 99 15.89 -0.60 -5.70
C LEU A 99 16.33 -0.92 -4.27
N LYS A 100 15.46 -0.69 -3.28
CA LYS A 100 15.73 -1.01 -1.88
C LYS A 100 15.70 -2.51 -1.59
N GLY A 101 14.89 -3.28 -2.31
CA GLY A 101 14.75 -4.73 -2.11
C GLY A 101 15.84 -5.58 -2.76
N ARG A 102 16.62 -5.05 -3.71
CA ARG A 102 17.55 -5.86 -4.52
C ARG A 102 18.58 -6.64 -3.68
N ASN A 103 19.09 -6.04 -2.61
CA ASN A 103 20.04 -6.68 -1.68
C ASN A 103 19.39 -7.76 -0.79
N LEU A 104 18.06 -7.79 -0.68
CA LEU A 104 17.34 -8.76 0.16
C LEU A 104 16.98 -10.05 -0.60
N VAL A 105 17.01 -10.03 -1.94
CA VAL A 105 16.60 -11.18 -2.78
C VAL A 105 17.34 -12.47 -2.41
N GLY A 106 18.67 -12.40 -2.24
CA GLY A 106 19.48 -13.56 -1.85
C GLY A 106 19.10 -14.11 -0.47
N HIS A 107 18.74 -13.23 0.46
CA HIS A 107 18.27 -13.62 1.80
C HIS A 107 16.91 -14.31 1.74
N ILE A 108 15.98 -13.82 0.91
CA ILE A 108 14.69 -14.49 0.67
C ILE A 108 14.90 -15.89 0.08
N MET A 109 15.76 -16.02 -0.94
CA MET A 109 16.07 -17.33 -1.51
C MET A 109 16.72 -18.27 -0.49
N ASN A 110 17.50 -17.75 0.45
CA ASN A 110 18.05 -18.55 1.56
C ASN A 110 16.94 -19.02 2.52
N LEU A 111 16.01 -18.15 2.89
CA LEU A 111 14.88 -18.51 3.76
C LEU A 111 14.04 -19.66 3.20
N HIS A 112 13.76 -19.66 1.89
CA HIS A 112 13.04 -20.77 1.24
C HIS A 112 13.85 -22.07 1.27
N ARG A 113 15.16 -22.01 1.01
CA ARG A 113 16.03 -23.19 1.11
C ARG A 113 16.07 -23.80 2.51
N MET A 114 15.95 -22.99 3.56
CA MET A 114 15.89 -23.47 4.96
C MET A 114 14.62 -24.28 5.28
N ILE A 115 13.59 -24.23 4.42
CA ILE A 115 12.36 -25.02 4.53
C ILE A 115 12.19 -26.01 3.37
N ASP A 116 13.30 -26.37 2.71
CA ASP A 116 13.34 -27.28 1.57
C ASP A 116 12.40 -26.86 0.42
N LYS A 117 12.20 -25.55 0.25
CA LYS A 117 11.47 -24.97 -0.88
C LYS A 117 12.44 -24.29 -1.83
N GLU A 118 12.19 -24.46 -3.12
CA GLU A 118 12.81 -23.64 -4.15
C GLU A 118 11.90 -22.47 -4.51
N ILE A 119 12.51 -21.34 -4.83
CA ILE A 119 11.83 -20.13 -5.30
C ILE A 119 12.62 -19.55 -6.46
N SER A 120 11.93 -19.07 -7.49
CA SER A 120 12.58 -18.40 -8.61
C SER A 120 13.18 -17.06 -8.19
N PHE A 121 14.16 -16.55 -8.93
CA PHE A 121 14.67 -15.19 -8.71
C PHE A 121 13.55 -14.14 -8.81
N SER A 122 12.65 -14.32 -9.78
CA SER A 122 11.51 -13.44 -10.01
C SER A 122 10.58 -13.38 -8.79
N ASP A 123 10.23 -14.53 -8.24
CA ASP A 123 9.35 -14.61 -7.07
C ASP A 123 10.07 -14.11 -5.79
N ALA A 124 11.38 -14.35 -5.67
CA ALA A 124 12.15 -13.81 -4.55
C ALA A 124 12.27 -12.27 -4.62
N ALA A 125 12.42 -11.70 -5.82
CA ALA A 125 12.33 -10.25 -6.05
C ALA A 125 10.93 -9.71 -5.75
N TYR A 126 9.88 -10.47 -6.09
CA TYR A 126 8.50 -10.14 -5.73
C TYR A 126 8.31 -10.08 -4.21
N GLN A 127 8.77 -11.10 -3.49
CA GLN A 127 8.69 -11.12 -2.02
C GLN A 127 9.54 -10.02 -1.38
N SER A 128 10.71 -9.73 -1.96
CA SER A 128 11.60 -8.69 -1.46
C SER A 128 10.99 -7.29 -1.52
N HIS A 129 10.38 -6.88 -2.64
CA HIS A 129 9.75 -5.55 -2.69
C HIS A 129 8.56 -5.46 -1.73
N LEU A 130 7.77 -6.54 -1.58
CA LEU A 130 6.68 -6.56 -0.59
C LEU A 130 7.20 -6.46 0.85
N LEU A 131 8.39 -6.99 1.14
CA LEU A 131 9.05 -6.79 2.43
C LEU A 131 9.38 -5.31 2.63
N VAL A 132 9.95 -4.64 1.61
CA VAL A 132 10.25 -3.20 1.67
C VAL A 132 8.98 -2.41 1.95
N GLU A 133 7.87 -2.70 1.26
CA GLU A 133 6.58 -2.07 1.52
C GLU A 133 6.11 -2.26 2.96
N MET A 134 6.19 -3.48 3.48
CA MET A 134 5.79 -3.78 4.86
C MET A 134 6.66 -3.07 5.90
N ILE A 135 7.95 -2.90 5.63
CA ILE A 135 8.89 -2.25 6.54
C ILE A 135 8.79 -0.73 6.48
N TYR A 136 8.42 -0.14 5.33
CA TYR A 136 8.43 1.31 5.18
C TYR A 136 7.51 2.02 6.18
N ASP A 137 6.35 1.44 6.50
CA ASP A 137 5.47 1.93 7.57
C ASP A 137 6.19 2.02 8.94
N LEU A 138 7.14 1.12 9.23
CA LEU A 138 7.94 1.18 10.46
C LEU A 138 9.01 2.27 10.39
N VAL A 139 9.58 2.53 9.21
CA VAL A 139 10.53 3.63 8.98
C VAL A 139 9.86 4.97 9.26
N ILE A 140 8.63 5.16 8.76
CA ILE A 140 7.88 6.41 8.93
C ILE A 140 6.98 6.40 10.16
N ARG A 141 7.17 5.47 11.10
CA ARG A 141 6.27 5.28 12.25
C ARG A 141 6.07 6.54 13.08
N GLN A 142 7.14 7.29 13.33
CA GLN A 142 7.03 8.54 14.08
C GLN A 142 6.11 9.55 13.39
N ARG A 143 6.09 9.57 12.05
CA ARG A 143 5.19 10.41 11.28
C ARG A 143 3.75 9.90 11.41
N ILE A 144 3.52 8.60 11.17
CA ILE A 144 2.21 7.95 11.35
C ILE A 144 1.59 8.28 12.72
N ASP A 145 2.38 8.15 13.78
CA ASP A 145 1.94 8.40 15.16
C ASP A 145 1.62 9.89 15.38
N ARG A 146 2.43 10.81 14.85
CA ARG A 146 2.20 12.27 14.97
C ARG A 146 1.00 12.76 14.15
N SER A 147 0.78 12.20 12.97
CA SER A 147 -0.35 12.56 12.10
C SER A 147 -1.64 11.82 12.43
N GLY A 148 -1.64 10.91 13.42
CA GLY A 148 -2.81 10.14 13.81
C GLY A 148 -3.36 9.26 12.69
N SER A 149 -2.52 8.79 11.76
CA SER A 149 -2.98 8.15 10.51
C SER A 149 -3.77 6.87 10.73
N ILE A 150 -3.47 6.13 11.81
CA ILE A 150 -4.22 4.91 12.18
C ILE A 150 -5.64 5.28 12.64
N ASP A 151 -5.76 6.26 13.52
CA ASP A 151 -7.06 6.71 14.05
C ASP A 151 -7.91 7.30 12.91
N LEU A 152 -7.28 8.06 12.00
CA LEU A 152 -7.92 8.60 10.80
C LEU A 152 -8.45 7.52 9.86
N LEU A 153 -7.69 6.45 9.61
CA LEU A 153 -8.16 5.36 8.75
C LEU A 153 -9.34 4.60 9.35
N GLU A 154 -9.31 4.37 10.67
CA GLU A 154 -10.44 3.77 11.39
C GLU A 154 -11.69 4.65 11.27
N GLU A 155 -11.55 5.97 11.49
CA GLU A 155 -12.65 6.91 11.29
C GLU A 155 -13.16 6.90 9.83
N ALA A 156 -12.23 6.94 8.87
CA ALA A 156 -12.54 6.97 7.44
C ALA A 156 -13.33 5.74 6.99
N VAL A 157 -12.98 4.54 7.47
CA VAL A 157 -13.68 3.31 7.08
C VAL A 157 -15.10 3.28 7.63
N HIS A 158 -15.27 3.70 8.89
CA HIS A 158 -16.60 3.80 9.51
C HIS A 158 -17.46 4.87 8.84
N PHE A 159 -16.91 6.06 8.61
CA PHE A 159 -17.61 7.13 7.90
C PHE A 159 -18.03 6.71 6.50
N THR A 160 -17.12 6.06 5.76
CA THR A 160 -17.41 5.61 4.39
C THR A 160 -18.51 4.57 4.39
N PHE A 161 -18.43 3.56 5.26
CA PHE A 161 -19.46 2.53 5.38
C PHE A 161 -20.82 3.08 5.83
N ASP A 162 -20.85 4.00 6.79
CA ASP A 162 -22.11 4.50 7.34
C ASP A 162 -22.78 5.57 6.47
N ARG A 163 -21.98 6.39 5.77
CA ARG A 163 -22.48 7.62 5.11
C ARG A 163 -22.24 7.68 3.60
N ARG A 164 -21.19 7.02 3.10
CA ARG A 164 -20.76 7.12 1.69
C ARG A 164 -20.76 5.79 0.95
N GLU A 165 -21.30 4.71 1.54
CA GLU A 165 -21.19 3.35 1.00
C GLU A 165 -21.66 3.27 -0.46
N LYS A 166 -22.84 3.84 -0.75
CA LYS A 166 -23.43 3.81 -2.10
C LYS A 166 -22.61 4.61 -3.10
N GLU A 167 -22.08 5.75 -2.69
CA GLU A 167 -21.24 6.63 -3.52
C GLU A 167 -19.93 5.91 -3.85
N PHE A 168 -19.25 5.38 -2.81
CA PHE A 168 -18.05 4.57 -2.97
C PHE A 168 -18.26 3.37 -3.91
N CYS A 169 -19.30 2.57 -3.68
CA CYS A 169 -19.55 1.39 -4.52
C CYS A 169 -19.87 1.78 -5.98
N SER A 170 -20.56 2.91 -6.19
CA SER A 170 -20.85 3.45 -7.53
C SER A 170 -19.57 3.89 -8.24
N ASP A 171 -18.71 4.63 -7.56
CA ASP A 171 -17.44 5.11 -8.11
C ASP A 171 -16.47 3.97 -8.43
N ILE A 172 -16.34 2.99 -7.53
CA ILE A 172 -15.53 1.80 -7.76
C ILE A 172 -16.06 0.95 -8.92
N SER A 173 -17.39 0.84 -9.05
CA SER A 173 -18.00 0.15 -10.18
C SER A 173 -17.76 0.87 -11.50
N TRP A 174 -17.89 2.20 -11.53
CA TRP A 174 -17.58 3.00 -12.70
C TRP A 174 -16.10 2.89 -13.09
N LEU A 175 -15.19 3.01 -12.11
CA LEU A 175 -13.75 3.07 -12.35
C LEU A 175 -13.18 1.73 -12.80
N TYR A 176 -13.59 0.64 -12.16
CA TYR A 176 -12.98 -0.68 -12.34
C TYR A 176 -13.89 -1.71 -13.00
N GLY A 177 -15.19 -1.41 -13.19
CA GLY A 177 -16.17 -2.41 -13.62
C GLY A 177 -16.45 -3.48 -12.56
N ILE A 178 -16.13 -3.20 -11.28
CA ILE A 178 -16.37 -4.12 -10.16
C ILE A 178 -17.86 -4.08 -9.78
N ASP A 179 -18.42 -5.22 -9.39
CA ASP A 179 -19.79 -5.29 -8.87
C ASP A 179 -19.90 -4.43 -7.60
N PRO A 180 -20.87 -3.50 -7.50
CA PRO A 180 -21.13 -2.73 -6.29
C PRO A 180 -21.28 -3.59 -5.02
N GLU A 181 -21.82 -4.81 -5.13
CA GLU A 181 -21.94 -5.73 -3.99
C GLU A 181 -20.57 -6.20 -3.47
N HIS A 182 -19.62 -6.52 -4.36
CA HIS A 182 -18.27 -6.91 -3.94
C HIS A 182 -17.57 -5.75 -3.22
N SER A 183 -17.74 -4.52 -3.72
CA SER A 183 -17.19 -3.32 -3.08
C SER A 183 -17.80 -3.08 -1.69
N ARG A 184 -19.11 -3.33 -1.55
CA ARG A 184 -19.80 -3.25 -0.25
C ARG A 184 -19.29 -4.32 0.72
N GLU A 185 -19.07 -5.54 0.25
CA GLU A 185 -18.49 -6.62 1.07
C GLU A 185 -17.09 -6.26 1.56
N VAL A 186 -16.26 -5.67 0.70
CA VAL A 186 -14.95 -5.13 1.10
C VAL A 186 -15.10 -4.11 2.22
N LEU A 187 -16.01 -3.13 2.10
CA LEU A 187 -16.23 -2.13 3.18
C LEU A 187 -16.66 -2.79 4.49
N LYS A 188 -17.56 -3.78 4.45
CA LYS A 188 -17.98 -4.54 5.65
C LYS A 188 -16.81 -5.25 6.31
N ILE A 189 -15.94 -5.89 5.52
CA ILE A 189 -14.74 -6.56 6.04
C ILE A 189 -13.77 -5.51 6.61
N ALA A 190 -13.57 -4.40 5.90
CA ALA A 190 -12.67 -3.32 6.27
C ALA A 190 -13.02 -2.73 7.64
N VAL A 191 -14.31 -2.47 7.91
CA VAL A 191 -14.79 -2.01 9.23
C VAL A 191 -14.35 -2.94 10.37
N SER A 192 -14.30 -4.25 10.14
CA SER A 192 -13.88 -5.22 11.16
C SER A 192 -12.35 -5.37 11.29
N TYR A 193 -11.60 -4.94 10.27
CA TYR A 193 -10.16 -5.19 10.15
C TYR A 193 -9.30 -3.96 10.40
N ILE A 194 -9.72 -2.80 9.89
CA ILE A 194 -9.04 -1.51 10.05
C ILE A 194 -9.50 -0.86 11.35
N THR A 195 -9.13 -1.49 12.46
CA THR A 195 -9.32 -0.91 13.81
C THR A 195 -7.96 -0.54 14.38
N ARG A 196 -7.89 0.50 15.23
CA ARG A 196 -6.64 0.91 15.88
C ARG A 196 -5.93 -0.26 16.54
N GLU A 197 -6.65 -1.07 17.32
CA GLU A 197 -6.10 -2.23 18.00
C GLU A 197 -5.47 -3.21 17.01
N ARG A 198 -6.17 -3.53 15.91
CA ARG A 198 -5.66 -4.48 14.91
C ARG A 198 -4.45 -3.92 14.16
N MET A 199 -4.51 -2.65 13.76
CA MET A 199 -3.42 -1.97 13.06
C MET A 199 -2.15 -1.92 13.92
N GLN A 200 -2.29 -1.56 15.20
CA GLN A 200 -1.16 -1.47 16.13
C GLN A 200 -0.44 -2.81 16.36
N ARG A 201 -1.14 -3.96 16.29
CA ARG A 201 -0.53 -5.28 16.48
C ARG A 201 0.56 -5.60 15.45
N PHE A 202 0.52 -5.00 14.26
CA PHE A 202 1.54 -5.20 13.23
C PHE A 202 2.47 -4.00 13.03
N MET A 203 2.36 -2.95 13.84
CA MET A 203 3.27 -1.80 13.85
C MET A 203 4.54 -2.05 14.68
N ASN A 204 5.12 -3.24 14.50
CA ASN A 204 6.39 -3.70 15.08
C ASN A 204 6.99 -4.79 14.19
N ILE A 205 8.28 -5.10 14.38
CA ILE A 205 9.01 -6.05 13.54
C ILE A 205 8.41 -7.44 13.61
N GLU A 206 8.04 -7.91 14.80
CA GLU A 206 7.47 -9.25 15.02
C GLU A 206 6.14 -9.41 14.28
N GLY A 207 5.32 -8.35 14.27
CA GLY A 207 4.07 -8.29 13.53
C GLY A 207 4.28 -8.31 12.02
N ARG A 208 5.27 -7.59 11.50
CA ARG A 208 5.61 -7.61 10.07
C ARG A 208 6.18 -8.96 9.63
N ILE A 209 7.01 -9.60 10.47
CA ILE A 209 7.49 -10.97 10.25
C ILE A 209 6.31 -11.93 10.13
N ARG A 210 5.36 -11.90 11.08
CA ARG A 210 4.17 -12.77 11.03
C ARG A 210 3.34 -12.55 9.76
N LEU A 211 3.08 -11.30 9.40
CA LEU A 211 2.34 -10.97 8.17
C LEU A 211 3.03 -11.52 6.93
N PHE A 212 4.35 -11.35 6.84
CA PHE A 212 5.15 -11.83 5.73
C PHE A 212 5.16 -13.36 5.65
N THR A 213 5.40 -14.04 6.77
CA THR A 213 5.47 -15.50 6.81
C THR A 213 4.14 -16.15 6.50
N ASP A 214 3.04 -15.62 7.04
CA ASP A 214 1.70 -16.11 6.73
C ASP A 214 1.34 -15.87 5.26
N LYS A 215 1.68 -14.69 4.69
CA LYS A 215 1.43 -14.38 3.28
C LYS A 215 2.14 -15.33 2.31
N PHE A 216 3.37 -15.73 2.63
CA PHE A 216 4.19 -16.58 1.73
C PHE A 216 4.27 -18.05 2.15
N GLY A 217 3.50 -18.46 3.15
CA GLY A 217 3.49 -19.84 3.64
C GLY A 217 4.87 -20.29 4.14
N LEU A 218 5.60 -19.39 4.79
CA LEU A 218 6.91 -19.63 5.37
C LEU A 218 6.74 -20.05 6.83
N ARG A 219 6.83 -21.35 7.11
CA ARG A 219 6.70 -21.86 8.48
C ARG A 219 7.83 -22.83 8.76
N ASN A 220 8.58 -22.57 9.83
CA ASN A 220 9.60 -23.47 10.35
C ASN A 220 9.73 -23.24 11.86
N ASN A 221 9.81 -24.32 12.63
CA ASN A 221 10.00 -24.26 14.08
C ASN A 221 11.49 -24.25 14.48
N ASN A 222 12.41 -24.20 13.51
CA ASN A 222 13.83 -24.11 13.74
C ASN A 222 14.22 -22.72 14.27
N GLU A 223 15.01 -22.69 15.34
CA GLU A 223 15.56 -21.46 15.94
C GLU A 223 16.37 -20.65 14.94
N LEU A 224 17.22 -21.30 14.14
CA LEU A 224 18.01 -20.66 13.08
C LEU A 224 17.13 -19.94 12.05
N PHE A 225 15.97 -20.52 11.72
CA PHE A 225 15.01 -19.86 10.81
C PHE A 225 14.46 -18.59 11.43
N THR A 226 14.09 -18.65 12.71
CA THR A 226 13.57 -17.50 13.46
C THR A 226 14.60 -16.38 13.58
N GLU A 227 15.86 -16.72 13.84
CA GLU A 227 16.97 -15.77 13.86
C GLU A 227 17.20 -15.14 12.48
N THR A 228 17.23 -15.97 11.43
CA THR A 228 17.50 -15.53 10.06
C THR A 228 16.43 -14.56 9.55
N ILE A 229 15.15 -14.87 9.78
CA ILE A 229 14.07 -13.97 9.36
C ILE A 229 14.04 -12.68 10.18
N SER A 230 14.38 -12.75 11.48
CA SER A 230 14.48 -11.56 12.32
C SER A 230 15.60 -10.65 11.86
N ALA A 231 16.78 -11.20 11.55
CA ALA A 231 17.92 -10.46 11.00
C ALA A 231 17.56 -9.79 9.67
N LEU A 232 16.90 -10.51 8.76
CA LEU A 232 16.43 -9.96 7.48
C LEU A 232 15.56 -8.71 7.67
N PHE A 233 14.60 -8.74 8.59
CA PHE A 233 13.69 -7.61 8.82
C PHE A 233 14.41 -6.42 9.46
N GLN A 234 15.38 -6.67 10.34
CA GLN A 234 16.21 -5.62 10.93
C GLN A 234 17.13 -4.98 9.88
N ASP A 235 17.78 -5.78 9.04
CA ASP A 235 18.63 -5.30 7.95
C ASP A 235 17.83 -4.48 6.93
N ALA A 236 16.61 -4.91 6.61
CA ALA A 236 15.70 -4.14 5.77
C ALA A 236 15.35 -2.78 6.41
N LEU A 237 14.98 -2.77 7.70
CA LEU A 237 14.66 -1.53 8.41
C LEU A 237 15.83 -0.53 8.39
N LEU A 238 17.04 -1.00 8.65
CA LEU A 238 18.26 -0.18 8.67
C LEU A 238 18.66 0.32 7.28
N SER A 239 18.50 -0.50 6.24
CA SER A 239 18.92 -0.15 4.87
C SER A 239 17.92 0.78 4.15
N ILE A 240 16.64 0.70 4.50
CA ILE A 240 15.62 1.61 3.99
C ILE A 240 15.82 2.99 4.62
N GLY A 241 15.88 3.04 5.95
CA GLY A 241 16.54 4.06 6.79
C GLY A 241 16.08 5.53 6.72
N ASP A 242 15.35 5.96 5.69
CA ASP A 242 15.01 7.36 5.47
C ASP A 242 13.57 7.60 4.96
N GLU A 243 13.11 8.84 5.14
CA GLU A 243 11.81 9.33 4.66
C GLU A 243 11.92 10.00 3.28
N ASN A 244 13.03 9.85 2.55
CA ASN A 244 13.27 10.63 1.32
C ASN A 244 12.22 10.34 0.25
N PHE A 245 11.82 9.07 0.14
CA PHE A 245 10.75 8.66 -0.78
C PHE A 245 9.46 9.45 -0.55
N LEU A 246 9.06 9.74 0.70
CA LEU A 246 7.85 10.52 0.96
C LEU A 246 7.90 11.92 0.32
N GLN A 247 9.04 12.60 0.48
CA GLN A 247 9.22 13.96 -0.01
C GLN A 247 9.32 13.99 -1.54
N GLU A 248 10.11 13.08 -2.11
CA GLU A 248 10.29 12.95 -3.55
C GLU A 248 8.99 12.57 -4.25
N ALA A 249 8.20 11.66 -3.67
CA ALA A 249 6.90 11.27 -4.21
C ALA A 249 5.92 12.45 -4.24
N CYS A 250 5.77 13.18 -3.12
CA CYS A 250 4.88 14.35 -3.07
C CYS A 250 5.31 15.45 -4.06
N GLY A 251 6.61 15.66 -4.24
CA GLY A 251 7.14 16.62 -5.22
C GLY A 251 6.83 16.20 -6.66
N THR A 252 7.09 14.93 -6.97
CA THR A 252 6.90 14.37 -8.32
C THR A 252 5.43 14.35 -8.72
N ILE A 253 4.53 13.97 -7.81
CA ILE A 253 3.08 13.95 -8.05
C ILE A 253 2.53 15.37 -8.27
N ARG A 254 2.99 16.37 -7.51
CA ARG A 254 2.61 17.77 -7.78
C ARG A 254 3.10 18.23 -9.15
N ASN A 255 4.33 17.87 -9.52
CA ASN A 255 4.91 18.25 -10.81
C ASN A 255 4.22 17.56 -11.99
N CYS A 256 3.58 16.39 -11.78
CA CYS A 256 2.75 15.75 -12.80
C CYS A 256 1.35 16.37 -12.94
N GLY A 257 1.05 17.41 -12.14
CA GLY A 257 -0.19 18.18 -12.21
C GLY A 257 -1.31 17.69 -11.30
N TRP A 258 -1.10 16.61 -10.54
CA TRP A 258 -2.12 16.17 -9.59
C TRP A 258 -2.16 17.11 -8.38
N LEU A 259 -3.35 17.59 -8.06
CA LEU A 259 -3.64 18.42 -6.90
C LEU A 259 -4.89 17.87 -6.21
N PRO A 260 -4.99 17.98 -4.87
CA PRO A 260 -6.21 17.61 -4.17
C PRO A 260 -7.44 18.37 -4.68
N THR A 261 -8.56 17.67 -4.83
CA THR A 261 -9.84 18.22 -5.30
C THR A 261 -10.89 18.16 -4.21
N ARG A 262 -11.75 19.18 -4.08
CA ARG A 262 -12.85 19.20 -3.10
C ARG A 262 -14.01 18.31 -3.55
#